data_AF-A0A3D1RBA3-F1
#
_entry.id   AF-A0A3D1RBA3-F1
#
_cell.length_a   1.000
_cell.length_b   1.000
_cell.length_c   1.000
_cell.angle_alpha   90.00
_cell.angle_beta   90.00
_cell.angle_gamma   90.00
#
_symmetry.space_group_name_H-M   'P 1'
#
loop_
_entity.id
_entity.type
_entity.pdbx_description
1 polymer ?
#
loop_
_entity_poly.entity_id
_entity_poly.type
_entity_poly.pdbx_seq_one_letter_code
_entity_poly.pdbx_strand_id
1 'polypeptide(L)'
;MKTILFLLLMSNTLYAQFYVSSTNTFEPEFVLPAHFNTIDLKPYTGAGVAFDANNPYTTMVSIKDERNNAYQLIIQTGFLGNLQYAGMSTNLWTHFNHPKKSMYGFRNCMNRLNDLFSFASPAEHLTGCVLKRLNEVTH
;
A
#
# COMPACT_ATOMS: atom_id res chain seq x y z
N MET A 1 7.12 -46.48 -11.52
CA MET A 1 6.19 -45.34 -11.30
C MET A 1 6.25 -44.89 -9.85
N LYS A 2 7.25 -44.08 -9.44
CA LYS A 2 7.30 -43.49 -8.09
C LYS A 2 7.77 -42.02 -8.06
N THR A 3 8.06 -41.43 -9.22
CA THR A 3 8.68 -40.10 -9.31
C THR A 3 7.69 -38.94 -9.48
N ILE A 4 6.39 -39.20 -9.66
CA ILE A 4 5.40 -38.16 -9.94
C ILE A 4 4.79 -37.55 -8.66
N LEU A 5 4.86 -38.25 -7.52
CA LEU A 5 4.24 -37.78 -6.27
C LEU A 5 5.02 -36.65 -5.57
N PHE A 6 6.30 -36.44 -5.92
CA PHE A 6 7.13 -35.40 -5.29
C PHE A 6 6.94 -34.00 -5.91
N LEU A 7 6.43 -33.92 -7.14
CA LEU A 7 6.21 -32.65 -7.85
C LEU A 7 4.92 -31.92 -7.44
N LEU A 8 3.97 -32.62 -6.82
CA LEU A 8 2.69 -32.05 -6.35
C LEU A 8 2.72 -31.52 -4.91
N LEU A 9 3.81 -31.75 -4.16
CA LEU A 9 3.96 -31.25 -2.79
C LEU A 9 4.69 -29.90 -2.71
N MET A 10 5.21 -29.38 -3.84
CA MET A 10 5.99 -28.13 -3.90
C MET A 10 5.16 -26.91 -4.32
N SER A 11 3.85 -27.05 -4.56
CA SER A 11 2.99 -25.99 -5.08
C SER A 11 2.13 -25.25 -4.03
N ASN A 12 2.29 -25.54 -2.73
CA ASN A 12 1.48 -24.93 -1.66
C ASN A 12 2.15 -23.73 -0.97
N THR A 13 2.94 -22.93 -1.68
CA THR A 13 3.10 -21.53 -1.28
C THR A 13 1.92 -20.74 -1.86
N LEU A 14 0.77 -20.83 -1.21
CA LEU A 14 -0.33 -19.87 -1.37
C LEU A 14 0.21 -18.52 -0.88
N TYR A 15 0.73 -17.72 -1.82
CA TYR A 15 1.11 -16.35 -1.53
C TYR A 15 -0.16 -15.52 -1.46
N ALA A 16 -0.38 -14.86 -0.32
CA ALA A 16 -1.52 -13.98 -0.12
C ALA A 16 -1.54 -12.89 -1.20
N GLN A 17 -2.54 -12.92 -2.09
CA GLN A 17 -2.75 -11.90 -3.11
C GLN A 17 -3.69 -10.81 -2.59
N PHE A 18 -3.20 -9.57 -2.64
CA PHE A 18 -3.91 -8.36 -2.23
C PHE A 18 -4.42 -7.59 -3.45
N TYR A 19 -5.61 -7.00 -3.34
CA TYR A 19 -6.25 -6.20 -4.38
C TYR A 19 -7.09 -5.06 -3.80
N VAL A 20 -7.32 -4.00 -4.58
CA VAL A 20 -8.22 -2.90 -4.19
C VAL A 20 -9.67 -3.39 -4.28
N SER A 21 -10.43 -3.21 -3.20
CA SER A 21 -11.86 -3.53 -3.16
C SER A 21 -12.75 -2.29 -3.25
N SER A 22 -12.29 -1.14 -2.75
CA SER A 22 -12.96 0.15 -2.94
C SER A 22 -12.01 1.32 -2.68
N THR A 23 -12.37 2.48 -3.24
CA THR A 23 -11.69 3.76 -3.02
C THR A 23 -12.77 4.80 -2.76
N ASN A 24 -12.71 5.48 -1.62
CA ASN A 24 -13.68 6.50 -1.24
C ASN A 24 -12.95 7.74 -0.70
N THR A 25 -13.37 8.91 -1.18
CA THR A 25 -13.14 10.16 -0.46
C THR A 25 -14.06 10.16 0.75
N PHE A 26 -13.53 10.44 1.94
CA PHE A 26 -14.29 10.35 3.18
C PHE A 26 -13.82 11.42 4.16
N GLU A 27 -14.65 11.71 5.16
CA GLU A 27 -14.32 12.70 6.18
C GLU A 27 -13.27 12.14 7.15
N PRO A 28 -12.10 12.81 7.32
CA PRO A 28 -10.98 12.24 8.06
C PRO A 28 -11.22 12.14 9.57
N GLU A 29 -12.25 12.81 10.10
CA GLU A 29 -12.64 12.78 11.51
C GLU A 29 -13.06 11.38 12.00
N PHE A 30 -13.42 10.47 11.08
CA PHE A 30 -13.69 9.07 11.39
C PHE A 30 -12.44 8.17 11.42
N VAL A 31 -11.25 8.73 11.17
CA VAL A 31 -9.98 8.01 11.29
C VAL A 31 -9.55 7.99 12.75
N LEU A 32 -9.21 6.81 13.25
CA LEU A 32 -8.44 6.66 14.49
C LEU A 32 -6.95 6.54 14.12
N PRO A 33 -6.13 7.61 14.19
CA PRO A 33 -4.77 7.58 13.65
C PRO A 33 -3.89 6.54 14.35
N ALA A 34 -4.18 6.21 15.61
CA ALA A 34 -3.51 5.17 16.39
C ALA A 34 -3.60 3.77 15.76
N HIS A 35 -4.55 3.53 14.85
CA HIS A 35 -4.71 2.24 14.18
C HIS A 35 -3.92 2.13 12.87
N PHE A 36 -3.25 3.22 12.46
CA PHE A 36 -2.51 3.33 11.22
C PHE A 36 -1.02 3.52 11.49
N ASN A 37 -0.19 2.82 10.73
CA ASN A 37 1.24 3.02 10.69
C ASN A 37 1.58 3.87 9.47
N THR A 38 2.40 4.89 9.67
CA THR A 38 2.86 5.79 8.60
C THR A 38 3.76 5.05 7.62
N ILE A 39 3.50 5.22 6.34
CA ILE A 39 4.34 4.71 5.26
C ILE A 39 5.48 5.69 5.03
N ASP A 40 6.72 5.20 5.02
CA ASP A 40 7.86 6.02 4.59
C ASP A 40 7.74 6.32 3.08
N LEU A 41 7.46 7.57 2.76
CA LEU A 41 7.25 8.01 1.38
C LEU A 41 8.56 8.17 0.61
N LYS A 42 9.73 8.11 1.25
CA LYS A 42 11.02 8.23 0.57
C LYS A 42 11.16 7.16 -0.54
N PRO A 43 11.65 7.51 -1.74
CA PRO A 43 12.37 8.75 -2.08
C PRO A 43 11.49 9.88 -2.66
N TYR A 44 10.17 9.87 -2.44
CA TYR A 44 9.32 10.98 -2.86
C TYR A 44 9.78 12.30 -2.23
N THR A 45 9.90 13.36 -3.03
CA THR A 45 10.45 14.66 -2.61
C THR A 45 9.40 15.67 -2.13
N GLY A 46 8.11 15.32 -2.20
CA GLY A 46 7.06 16.16 -1.64
C GLY A 46 7.00 16.14 -0.10
N ALA A 47 6.05 16.89 0.45
CA ALA A 47 5.96 17.12 1.88
C ALA A 47 5.50 15.86 2.62
N GLY A 48 6.40 15.08 3.21
CA GLY A 48 6.03 14.02 4.15
C GLY A 48 5.65 14.63 5.50
N VAL A 49 4.36 14.89 5.72
CA VAL A 49 3.82 15.50 6.95
C VAL A 49 3.06 14.48 7.81
N ALA A 50 2.77 14.84 9.05
CA ALA A 50 1.89 14.05 9.92
C ALA A 50 0.45 14.07 9.39
N PHE A 51 -0.36 13.09 9.82
CA PHE A 51 -1.78 13.04 9.49
C PHE A 51 -2.52 14.30 9.97
N ASP A 52 -3.29 14.92 9.09
CA ASP A 52 -4.12 16.09 9.38
C ASP A 52 -5.61 15.75 9.25
N ALA A 53 -6.33 15.69 10.37
CA ALA A 53 -7.76 15.36 10.39
C ALA A 53 -8.64 16.41 9.68
N ASN A 54 -8.12 17.60 9.39
CA ASN A 54 -8.84 18.67 8.72
C ASN A 54 -8.58 18.73 7.22
N ASN A 55 -7.74 17.84 6.67
CA ASN A 55 -7.42 17.86 5.25
C ASN A 55 -8.58 17.25 4.42
N PRO A 56 -9.28 18.06 3.59
CA PRO A 56 -10.41 17.58 2.79
C PRO A 56 -9.98 16.69 1.61
N TYR A 57 -8.68 16.65 1.28
CA TYR A 57 -8.11 15.83 0.22
C TYR A 57 -7.59 14.50 0.79
N THR A 58 -8.46 13.81 1.53
CA THR A 58 -8.17 12.53 2.17
C THR A 58 -8.95 11.41 1.51
N THR A 59 -8.24 10.36 1.11
CA THR A 59 -8.80 9.17 0.47
C THR A 59 -8.54 7.95 1.33
N MET A 60 -9.58 7.14 1.55
CA MET A 60 -9.43 5.79 2.09
C MET A 60 -9.51 4.78 0.96
N VAL A 61 -8.52 3.90 0.91
CA VAL A 61 -8.49 2.76 0.00
C VAL A 61 -8.66 1.50 0.81
N SER A 62 -9.70 0.72 0.50
CA SER A 62 -9.94 -0.58 1.09
C SER A 62 -9.24 -1.66 0.27
N ILE A 63 -8.28 -2.34 0.88
CA ILE A 63 -7.56 -3.47 0.29
C ILE A 63 -8.13 -4.76 0.86
N LYS A 64 -8.31 -5.78 0.03
CA LYS A 64 -8.64 -7.13 0.47
C LYS A 64 -7.55 -8.12 0.08
N ASP A 65 -7.41 -9.17 0.88
CA ASP A 65 -6.67 -10.37 0.49
C ASP A 65 -7.61 -11.41 -0.16
N GLU A 66 -7.04 -12.50 -0.66
CA GLU A 66 -7.77 -13.66 -1.21
C GLU A 66 -8.76 -14.33 -0.25
N ARG A 67 -8.62 -14.09 1.06
CA ARG A 67 -9.52 -14.60 2.11
C ARG A 67 -10.62 -13.60 2.44
N ASN A 68 -10.72 -12.50 1.68
CA ASN A 68 -11.63 -11.38 1.88
C ASN A 68 -11.43 -10.61 3.20
N ASN A 69 -10.27 -10.75 3.86
CA ASN A 69 -9.95 -9.88 4.98
C ASN A 69 -9.75 -8.45 4.45
N ALA A 70 -10.36 -7.47 5.12
CA ALA A 70 -10.29 -6.07 4.72
C ALA A 70 -9.21 -5.32 5.50
N TYR A 71 -8.50 -4.46 4.78
CA TYR A 71 -7.42 -3.61 5.25
C TYR A 71 -7.63 -2.21 4.69
N GLN A 72 -6.99 -1.21 5.31
CA GLN A 72 -7.22 0.18 4.93
C GLN A 72 -5.89 0.89 4.69
N LEU A 73 -5.84 1.68 3.62
CA LEU A 73 -4.87 2.74 3.43
C LEU A 73 -5.56 4.08 3.58
N ILE A 74 -4.86 5.04 4.18
CA ILE A 74 -5.25 6.44 4.21
C ILE A 74 -4.19 7.21 3.46
N ILE A 75 -4.62 8.06 2.54
CA ILE A 75 -3.73 8.86 1.72
C ILE A 75 -4.24 10.30 1.77
N GLN A 76 -3.36 11.24 2.08
CA GLN A 76 -3.67 12.67 2.03
C GLN A 76 -2.80 13.34 0.99
N THR A 77 -3.41 14.20 0.19
CA THR A 77 -2.72 15.06 -0.76
C THR A 77 -2.91 16.53 -0.38
N GLY A 78 -2.07 17.42 -0.91
CA GLY A 78 -2.33 18.85 -0.88
C GLY A 78 -3.33 19.26 -1.97
N PHE A 79 -3.73 20.53 -1.94
CA PHE A 79 -4.59 21.14 -2.97
C PHE A 79 -4.05 20.94 -4.40
N LEU A 80 -2.73 20.97 -4.57
CA LEU A 80 -2.06 20.77 -5.86
C LEU A 80 -1.85 19.28 -6.22
N GLY A 81 -2.46 18.37 -5.46
CA GLY A 81 -2.35 16.92 -5.66
C GLY A 81 -1.03 16.31 -5.17
N ASN A 82 -0.10 17.09 -4.61
CA ASN A 82 1.13 16.55 -4.05
C ASN A 82 0.83 15.63 -2.87
N LEU A 83 1.48 14.48 -2.80
CA LEU A 83 1.30 13.54 -1.69
C LEU A 83 1.83 14.19 -0.39
N GLN A 84 1.05 14.09 0.69
CA GLN A 84 1.35 14.71 1.98
C GLN A 84 1.52 13.68 3.09
N TYR A 85 0.61 12.72 3.14
CA TYR A 85 0.64 11.66 4.14
C TYR A 85 0.16 10.35 3.52
N ALA A 86 0.70 9.25 4.01
CA ALA A 86 0.11 7.95 3.80
C ALA A 86 0.27 7.07 5.04
N GLY A 87 -0.81 6.37 5.39
CA GLY A 87 -0.84 5.40 6.47
C GLY A 87 -1.51 4.12 6.03
N MET A 88 -1.18 3.02 6.68
CA MET A 88 -1.84 1.74 6.48
C MET A 88 -2.26 1.12 7.81
N SER A 89 -3.38 0.39 7.82
CA SER A 89 -3.88 -0.27 9.01
C SER A 89 -2.81 -1.21 9.60
N THR A 90 -2.76 -1.29 10.93
CA THR A 90 -1.69 -2.02 11.65
C THR A 90 -1.56 -3.50 11.25
N ASN A 91 -2.69 -4.14 10.94
CA ASN A 91 -2.70 -5.50 10.42
C ASN A 91 -2.10 -5.61 9.01
N LEU A 92 -2.22 -4.60 8.15
CA LEU A 92 -1.59 -4.58 6.82
C LEU A 92 -0.09 -4.28 6.90
N TRP A 93 0.32 -3.47 7.88
CA TRP A 93 1.71 -3.09 8.12
C TRP A 93 2.66 -4.28 8.28
N THR A 94 2.21 -5.34 8.95
CA THR A 94 3.01 -6.55 9.16
C THR A 94 3.24 -7.32 7.85
N HIS A 95 2.24 -7.38 6.97
CA HIS A 95 2.38 -7.96 5.64
C HIS A 95 3.27 -7.11 4.74
N PHE A 96 3.14 -5.79 4.81
CA PHE A 96 3.94 -4.86 4.03
C PHE A 96 5.42 -4.84 4.46
N ASN A 97 5.72 -4.91 5.75
CA ASN A 97 7.09 -4.88 6.28
C ASN A 97 7.67 -6.27 6.56
N HIS A 98 7.15 -7.30 5.88
CA HIS A 98 7.66 -8.65 6.06
C HIS A 98 9.18 -8.70 5.78
N PRO A 99 10.01 -9.24 6.71
CA PRO A 99 11.47 -9.08 6.65
C PRO A 99 12.11 -9.75 5.43
N LYS A 100 11.44 -10.73 4.82
CA LYS A 100 11.88 -11.40 3.58
C LYS A 100 11.60 -10.59 2.30
N LYS A 101 10.93 -9.44 2.37
CA LYS A 101 10.60 -8.60 1.21
C LYS A 101 11.44 -7.32 1.19
N SER A 102 12.34 -7.20 0.22
CA SER A 102 13.19 -6.01 0.04
C SER A 102 12.36 -4.75 -0.24
N MET A 103 12.62 -3.65 0.47
CA MET A 103 11.97 -2.35 0.21
C MET A 103 12.36 -1.71 -1.12
N TYR A 104 13.36 -2.27 -1.82
CA TYR A 104 13.89 -1.70 -3.07
C TYR A 104 12.83 -1.56 -4.17
N GLY A 105 11.99 -2.58 -4.39
CA GLY A 105 10.93 -2.55 -5.40
C GLY A 105 9.90 -1.44 -5.15
N PHE A 106 9.50 -1.29 -3.88
CA PHE A 106 8.62 -0.21 -3.45
C PHE A 106 9.26 1.17 -3.62
N ARG A 107 10.50 1.36 -3.15
CA ARG A 107 11.21 2.64 -3.29
C ARG A 107 11.40 3.06 -4.74
N ASN A 108 11.70 2.12 -5.64
CA ASN A 108 11.78 2.36 -7.08
C ASN A 108 10.43 2.74 -7.67
N CYS A 109 9.35 2.14 -7.20
CA CYS A 109 7.99 2.53 -7.59
C CYS A 109 7.67 3.95 -7.14
N MET A 110 7.97 4.28 -5.88
CA MET A 110 7.77 5.60 -5.30
C MET A 110 8.60 6.70 -5.98
N ASN A 111 9.82 6.40 -6.43
CA ASN A 111 10.67 7.38 -7.12
C ASN A 111 10.01 7.99 -8.36
N ARG A 112 9.15 7.22 -9.04
CA ARG A 112 8.44 7.68 -10.23
C ARG A 112 7.44 8.79 -9.93
N LEU A 113 6.94 8.91 -8.69
CA LEU A 113 6.04 10.01 -8.30
C LEU A 113 6.68 11.39 -8.46
N ASN A 114 8.01 11.47 -8.46
CA ASN A 114 8.75 12.72 -8.60
C ASN A 114 8.73 13.25 -10.05
N ASP A 115 8.42 12.39 -11.04
CA ASP A 115 8.39 12.74 -12.47
C ASP A 115 7.05 13.43 -12.86
N LEU A 116 6.61 14.34 -11.99
CA LEU A 116 5.30 14.96 -11.69
C LEU A 116 4.30 15.37 -12.81
N PHE A 117 4.41 14.88 -14.05
CA PHE A 117 3.44 15.17 -15.12
C PHE A 117 2.58 13.98 -15.57
N SER A 118 2.90 12.73 -15.20
CA SER A 118 2.29 11.56 -15.84
C SER A 118 1.19 10.83 -15.06
N PHE A 119 1.01 11.08 -13.76
CA PHE A 119 0.05 10.31 -12.96
C PHE A 119 -1.27 11.07 -12.81
N ALA A 120 -2.36 10.43 -13.23
CA ALA A 120 -3.72 10.95 -13.06
C ALA A 120 -4.08 11.16 -11.57
N SER A 121 -3.46 10.40 -10.66
CA SER A 121 -3.60 10.56 -9.21
C SER A 121 -2.39 9.99 -8.45
N PRO A 122 -1.64 10.79 -7.68
CA PRO A 122 -0.58 10.29 -6.81
C PRO A 122 -1.05 9.26 -5.77
N ALA A 123 -2.32 9.34 -5.34
CA ALA A 123 -2.91 8.36 -4.44
C ALA A 123 -3.08 6.98 -5.10
N GLU A 124 -3.50 6.94 -6.37
CA GLU A 124 -3.60 5.70 -7.14
C GLU A 124 -2.22 5.07 -7.36
N HIS A 125 -1.22 5.88 -7.72
CA HIS A 125 0.13 5.38 -7.93
C HIS A 125 0.75 4.82 -6.64
N LEU A 126 0.63 5.54 -5.52
CA LEU A 126 1.05 5.04 -4.21
C LEU A 126 0.35 3.71 -3.88
N THR A 127 -0.96 3.62 -4.11
CA THR A 127 -1.75 2.39 -3.89
C THR A 127 -1.17 1.24 -4.73
N GLY A 128 -0.87 1.49 -6.01
CA GLY A 128 -0.23 0.54 -6.90
C GLY A 128 1.14 0.07 -6.39
N CYS A 129 1.97 0.99 -5.88
CA CYS A 129 3.26 0.64 -5.26
C CYS A 129 3.08 -0.24 -4.01
N VAL A 130 2.08 0.07 -3.18
CA VAL A 130 1.76 -0.72 -1.98
C VAL A 130 1.32 -2.12 -2.36
N LEU A 131 0.38 -2.27 -3.31
CA LEU A 131 -0.09 -3.57 -3.78
C LEU A 131 1.03 -4.40 -4.41
N LYS A 132 1.87 -3.78 -5.24
CA LYS A 132 3.00 -4.46 -5.85
C LYS A 132 3.89 -5.08 -4.78
N ARG A 133 4.22 -4.32 -3.74
CA ARG A 133 5.01 -4.82 -2.60
C ARG A 133 4.28 -5.92 -1.81
N LEU A 134 3.00 -5.73 -1.51
CA LEU A 134 2.20 -6.73 -0.80
C LEU A 134 2.17 -8.07 -1.56
N ASN A 135 2.21 -8.02 -2.89
CA ASN A 135 2.18 -9.20 -3.77
C ASN A 135 3.56 -9.70 -4.21
N GLU A 136 4.67 -9.08 -3.77
CA GLU A 136 6.02 -9.58 -4.07
C GLU A 136 6.22 -10.98 -3.46
N VAL A 137 6.67 -11.93 -4.28
CA VAL A 137 7.04 -13.29 -3.87
C VAL A 137 8.32 -13.23 -3.03
N THR A 138 8.32 -13.85 -1.86
CA THR A 138 9.53 -14.00 -1.05
C THR A 138 10.38 -15.14 -1.64
N HIS A 139 11.58 -14.82 -2.13
CA HIS A 139 12.54 -15.82 -2.59
C HIS A 139 13.32 -16.42 -1.41
#